data_AF-A0A6A5R6Q7-F1
#
_entry.id   AF-A0A6A5R6Q7-F1
#
_cell.length_a   1.000
_cell.length_b   1.000
_cell.length_c   1.000
_cell.angle_alpha   90.00
_cell.angle_beta   90.00
_cell.angle_gamma   90.00
#
_symmetry.space_group_name_H-M   'P 1'
#
loop_
_entity.id
_entity.type
_entity.pdbx_description
1 polymer ?
#
loop_
_entity_poly.entity_id
_entity_poly.type
_entity_poly.pdbx_seq_one_letter_code
_entity_poly.pdbx_strand_id
1 'polypeptide(L)'
;ATTHHLAKNVFHLCCPAEEEVGPTQVCFFINRRLDHKKWQFKEHSRDICLLTLEFGDDQQERQHIAIHSIYNLARRSKSDGTVLSDIRTVLHNNQANKQILLGDFNLHHPMWGG
;
A
#
# COMPACT_ATOMS: atom_id res chain seq x y z
N ALA A 1 -6.99 -5.98 17.57
CA ALA A 1 -8.38 -6.22 17.13
C ALA A 1 -8.40 -7.35 16.10
N THR A 2 -9.50 -8.08 15.87
CA THR A 2 -9.52 -9.18 14.89
C THR A 2 -10.10 -8.70 13.56
N THR A 3 -9.24 -8.48 12.56
CA THR A 3 -9.66 -8.19 11.19
C THR A 3 -10.47 -9.37 10.64
N HIS A 4 -11.77 -9.15 10.41
CA HIS A 4 -12.69 -10.20 9.93
C HIS A 4 -12.43 -10.52 8.46
N HIS A 5 -11.62 -11.55 8.20
CA HIS A 5 -11.26 -11.98 6.86
C HIS A 5 -12.25 -13.05 6.35
N LEU A 6 -13.25 -12.64 5.59
CA LEU A 6 -14.30 -13.53 5.04
C LEU A 6 -13.77 -14.55 4.01
N ALA A 7 -12.71 -14.20 3.28
CA ALA A 7 -12.21 -15.00 2.15
C ALA A 7 -10.81 -15.61 2.40
N LYS A 8 -10.51 -16.10 3.62
CA LYS A 8 -9.16 -16.57 4.01
C LYS A 8 -8.57 -17.62 3.08
N ASN A 9 -9.44 -18.39 2.43
CA ASN A 9 -9.06 -19.46 1.51
C ASN A 9 -8.72 -18.93 0.11
N VAL A 10 -9.03 -17.67 -0.21
CA VAL A 10 -8.87 -17.06 -1.55
C VAL A 10 -7.80 -15.97 -1.55
N PHE A 11 -7.62 -15.27 -0.44
CA PHE A 11 -6.66 -14.16 -0.33
C PHE A 11 -5.67 -14.35 0.82
N HIS A 12 -4.47 -13.80 0.64
CA HIS A 12 -3.54 -13.42 1.69
C HIS A 12 -3.84 -11.98 2.09
N LEU A 13 -4.18 -11.77 3.36
CA LEU A 13 -4.27 -10.44 3.92
C LEU A 13 -2.89 -9.99 4.38
N CYS A 14 -2.41 -8.88 3.82
CA CYS A 14 -1.21 -8.19 4.26
C CYS A 14 -1.60 -6.79 4.74
N CYS A 15 -1.30 -6.48 5.99
CA CYS A 15 -1.50 -5.16 6.57
C CYS A 15 -0.35 -4.86 7.53
N PRO A 16 -0.03 -3.58 7.76
CA PRO A 16 0.90 -3.18 8.80
C PRO A 16 0.56 -3.82 10.15
N ALA A 17 1.59 -4.07 10.96
CA ALA A 17 1.41 -4.52 12.33
C ALA A 17 0.58 -3.50 13.15
N GLU A 18 -0.21 -3.99 14.12
CA GLU A 18 -0.85 -3.09 15.10
C GLU A 18 0.24 -2.45 15.97
N GLU A 19 0.36 -1.12 15.90
CA GLU A 19 1.25 -0.33 16.75
C GLU A 19 0.48 0.28 17.94
N GLU A 20 1.20 0.75 18.97
CA GLU A 20 0.60 1.37 20.16
C GLU A 20 -0.30 2.58 19.84
N VAL A 21 -0.08 3.21 18.69
CA VAL A 21 -0.79 4.42 18.25
C VAL A 21 -2.19 4.10 17.67
N GLY A 22 -2.53 2.83 17.45
CA GLY A 22 -3.87 2.38 17.05
C GLY A 22 -3.90 1.46 15.82
N PRO A 23 -5.10 1.09 15.32
CA PRO A 23 -5.24 0.10 14.25
C PRO A 23 -4.72 0.60 12.89
N THR A 24 -4.22 -0.33 12.08
CA THR A 24 -3.88 -0.04 10.67
C THR A 24 -5.12 0.29 9.85
N GLN A 25 -4.96 1.22 8.90
CA GLN A 25 -6.03 1.71 8.02
C GLN A 25 -5.86 1.24 6.58
N VAL A 26 -4.78 0.52 6.29
CA VAL A 26 -4.44 0.06 4.94
C VAL A 26 -4.16 -1.43 4.93
N CYS A 27 -4.58 -2.09 3.86
CA CYS A 27 -4.27 -3.50 3.65
C CYS A 27 -4.32 -3.87 2.17
N PHE A 28 -3.73 -5.02 1.85
CA PHE A 28 -3.91 -5.70 0.57
C PHE A 28 -4.52 -7.08 0.81
N PHE A 29 -5.54 -7.42 0.01
CA PHE A 29 -6.00 -8.79 -0.17
C PHE A 29 -5.40 -9.34 -1.46
N ILE A 30 -4.36 -10.16 -1.34
CA ILE A 30 -3.58 -10.68 -2.46
C ILE A 30 -4.10 -12.07 -2.81
N ASN A 31 -4.53 -12.28 -4.06
CA ASN A 31 -5.10 -13.58 -4.46
C ASN A 31 -4.04 -14.69 -4.31
N ARG A 32 -4.40 -15.80 -3.65
CA ARG A 32 -3.48 -16.94 -3.42
C ARG A 32 -3.01 -17.63 -4.70
N ARG A 33 -3.65 -17.35 -5.84
CA ARG A 33 -3.21 -17.81 -7.17
C ARG A 33 -1.95 -17.10 -7.66
N LEU A 34 -1.58 -15.95 -7.09
CA LEU A 34 -0.33 -15.27 -7.42
C LEU A 34 0.85 -16.02 -6.77
N ASP A 35 1.89 -16.26 -7.55
CA ASP A 35 3.13 -16.88 -7.06
C ASP A 35 3.73 -16.04 -5.94
N HIS A 36 3.89 -16.65 -4.77
CA HIS A 36 4.41 -16.01 -3.55
C HIS A 36 5.84 -15.48 -3.72
N LYS A 37 6.59 -15.98 -4.70
CA LYS A 37 7.93 -15.48 -5.02
C LYS A 37 7.91 -14.24 -5.91
N LYS A 38 6.77 -13.95 -6.56
CA LYS A 38 6.61 -12.83 -7.49
C LYS A 38 5.97 -11.60 -6.87
N TRP A 39 5.81 -11.57 -5.55
CA TRP A 39 5.36 -10.36 -4.87
C TRP A 39 5.96 -10.22 -3.49
N GLN A 40 6.08 -8.97 -3.04
CA GLN A 40 6.56 -8.64 -1.70
C GLN A 40 5.68 -7.55 -1.10
N PHE A 41 5.26 -7.78 0.14
CA PHE A 41 4.62 -6.76 0.97
C PHE A 41 5.65 -6.03 1.83
N LYS A 42 5.51 -4.71 1.96
CA LYS A 42 6.29 -3.88 2.86
C LYS A 42 5.38 -2.86 3.54
N GLU A 43 5.43 -2.83 4.87
CA GLU A 43 4.82 -1.77 5.66
C GLU A 43 5.73 -0.52 5.67
N HIS A 44 5.12 0.66 5.64
CA HIS A 44 5.82 1.93 5.83
C HIS A 44 5.33 2.65 7.09
N SER A 45 4.01 2.65 7.31
CA SER A 45 3.37 3.10 8.54
C SER A 45 1.99 2.44 8.64
N ARG A 46 1.26 2.70 9.72
CA ARG A 46 -0.16 2.27 9.85
C ARG A 46 -1.08 2.79 8.74
N ASP A 47 -0.66 3.83 8.01
CA ASP A 47 -1.43 4.54 6.98
C ASP A 47 -0.86 4.35 5.56
N ILE A 48 0.30 3.70 5.41
CA ILE A 48 0.97 3.49 4.13
C ILE A 48 1.55 2.07 4.07
N CYS A 49 1.19 1.32 3.03
CA CYS A 49 1.85 0.05 2.72
C CYS A 49 2.10 -0.11 1.21
N LEU A 50 3.04 -0.97 0.88
CA LEU A 50 3.54 -1.22 -0.47
C LEU A 50 3.41 -2.71 -0.80
N LEU A 51 2.90 -3.00 -1.99
CA LEU A 51 2.98 -4.29 -2.65
C LEU A 51 3.82 -4.17 -3.92
N THR A 52 4.97 -4.81 -3.95
CA THR A 52 5.79 -4.92 -5.17
C THR A 52 5.42 -6.22 -5.88
N LEU A 53 5.09 -6.13 -7.18
CA LEU A 53 4.82 -7.27 -8.05
C LEU A 53 5.94 -7.40 -9.09
N GLU A 54 6.43 -8.61 -9.30
CA GLU A 54 7.41 -8.96 -10.33
C GLU A 54 6.72 -9.62 -11.53
N PHE A 55 7.00 -9.09 -12.72
CA PHE A 55 6.51 -9.57 -14.00
C PHE A 55 7.69 -9.93 -14.91
N GLY A 56 7.44 -10.83 -15.85
CA GLY A 56 8.47 -11.41 -16.72
C GLY A 56 8.73 -12.88 -16.39
N ASP A 57 9.27 -13.58 -17.37
CA ASP A 57 9.83 -14.93 -17.25
C ASP A 57 11.36 -14.86 -17.41
N ASP A 58 12.05 -15.99 -17.29
CA ASP A 58 13.52 -16.05 -17.37
C ASP A 58 14.08 -15.62 -18.74
N GLN A 59 13.22 -15.43 -19.75
CA GLN A 59 13.60 -15.01 -21.10
C GLN A 59 13.37 -13.51 -21.35
N GLN A 60 12.67 -12.81 -20.45
CA GLN A 60 12.40 -11.37 -20.55
C GLN A 60 12.99 -10.60 -19.37
N GLU A 61 13.26 -9.31 -19.58
CA GLU A 61 13.72 -8.43 -18.52
C GLU A 61 12.66 -8.33 -17.42
N ARG A 62 13.05 -8.66 -16.19
CA ARG A 62 12.15 -8.60 -15.02
C ARG A 62 11.66 -7.17 -14.81
N GLN A 63 10.35 -6.99 -14.81
CA GLN A 63 9.71 -5.71 -14.55
C GLN A 63 9.05 -5.71 -13.17
N HIS A 64 9.20 -4.61 -12.44
CA HIS A 64 8.57 -4.44 -11.15
C HIS A 64 7.49 -3.35 -11.20
N ILE A 65 6.33 -3.65 -10.61
CA ILE A 65 5.28 -2.67 -10.32
C ILE A 65 5.18 -2.50 -8.80
N ALA A 66 5.34 -1.27 -8.33
CA ALA A 66 5.12 -0.90 -6.93
C ALA A 66 3.70 -0.34 -6.77
N ILE A 67 2.88 -0.99 -5.95
CA ILE A 67 1.51 -0.58 -5.65
C ILE A 67 1.46 -0.06 -4.22
N HIS A 68 1.19 1.23 -4.06
CA HIS A 68 1.13 1.90 -2.77
C HIS A 68 -0.32 2.08 -2.37
N SER A 69 -0.72 1.54 -1.22
CA SER A 69 -2.02 1.78 -0.59
C SER A 69 -1.85 2.79 0.53
N ILE A 70 -2.62 3.88 0.48
CA ILE A 70 -2.58 4.95 1.48
C ILE A 70 -3.94 5.22 2.11
N TYR A 71 -3.93 5.72 3.33
CA TYR A 71 -5.10 6.28 3.98
C TYR A 71 -4.74 7.60 4.66
N ASN A 72 -5.15 8.72 4.07
CA ASN A 72 -4.95 10.03 4.67
C ASN A 72 -6.14 10.37 5.58
N LEU A 73 -5.89 10.58 6.87
CA LEU A 73 -6.94 10.87 7.84
C LEU A 73 -7.43 12.33 7.68
N ALA A 74 -8.73 12.52 7.44
CA ALA A 74 -9.35 13.83 7.17
C ALA A 74 -9.12 14.93 8.25
N ARG A 75 -8.76 14.57 9.48
CA ARG A 75 -8.57 15.50 10.61
C ARG A 75 -7.30 15.19 11.40
N ARG A 76 -6.13 15.30 10.76
CA ARG A 76 -4.87 15.36 11.52
C ARG A 76 -4.72 16.70 12.22
N SER A 77 -4.20 16.69 13.43
CA SER A 77 -3.77 17.91 14.10
C SER A 77 -2.61 18.52 13.31
N LYS A 78 -2.45 19.85 13.27
CA LYS A 78 -1.40 20.54 12.48
C LYS A 78 0.05 20.08 12.80
N SER A 79 0.26 19.37 13.90
CA SER A 79 1.55 18.84 14.35
C SER A 79 1.88 17.44 13.81
N ASP A 80 0.91 16.71 13.26
CA ASP A 80 1.16 15.38 12.72
C ASP A 80 1.59 15.49 11.27
N GLY A 81 2.79 14.98 10.95
CA GLY A 81 3.26 14.85 9.57
C GLY A 81 2.15 14.28 8.68
N THR A 82 2.01 14.81 7.47
CA THR A 82 0.93 14.39 6.59
C THR A 82 1.34 13.11 5.85
N VAL A 83 0.39 12.19 5.63
CA VAL A 83 0.58 11.02 4.75
C VAL A 83 1.12 11.44 3.38
N LEU A 84 0.80 12.66 2.93
CA LEU A 84 1.31 13.24 1.69
C LEU A 84 2.83 13.53 1.70
N SER A 85 3.37 13.95 2.84
CA SER A 85 4.82 14.16 2.99
C SER A 85 5.56 12.82 2.98
N ASP A 86 5.01 11.83 3.68
CA ASP A 86 5.59 10.50 3.77
C ASP A 86 5.53 9.77 2.43
N ILE A 87 4.39 9.83 1.73
CA ILE A 87 4.24 9.17 0.43
C ILE A 87 5.19 9.76 -0.61
N ARG A 88 5.49 11.07 -0.57
CA ARG A 88 6.48 11.67 -1.47
C ARG A 88 7.84 10.99 -1.34
N THR A 89 8.28 10.72 -0.11
CA THR A 89 9.54 10.02 0.16
C THR A 89 9.48 8.56 -0.33
N VAL A 90 8.35 7.89 -0.09
CA VAL A 90 8.14 6.50 -0.53
C VAL A 90 8.18 6.38 -2.06
N LEU A 91 7.51 7.28 -2.78
CA LEU A 91 7.50 7.29 -4.25
C LEU A 91 8.91 7.57 -4.81
N HIS A 92 9.64 8.50 -4.21
CA HIS A 92 11.03 8.80 -4.61
C HIS A 92 11.94 7.59 -4.43
N ASN A 93 11.82 6.87 -3.31
CA ASN A 93 12.61 5.66 -3.05
C ASN A 93 12.29 4.50 -4.02
N ASN A 94 11.15 4.53 -4.71
CA ASN A 94 10.72 3.52 -5.67
C ASN A 94 10.79 4.01 -7.13
N GLN A 95 11.44 5.15 -7.42
CA GLN A 95 11.43 5.81 -8.73
C GLN A 95 11.94 4.97 -9.91
N ALA A 96 12.69 3.90 -9.65
CA ALA A 96 13.13 2.95 -10.67
C ALA A 96 12.01 2.00 -11.15
N ASN A 97 10.94 1.86 -10.38
CA ASN A 97 9.82 0.96 -10.68
C ASN A 97 8.66 1.72 -11.34
N LYS A 98 7.81 1.00 -12.08
CA LYS A 98 6.48 1.51 -12.42
C LYS A 98 5.65 1.59 -11.13
N GLN A 99 4.95 2.69 -10.91
CA GLN A 99 4.26 2.92 -9.63
C GLN A 99 2.77 3.13 -9.83
N ILE A 100 1.97 2.58 -8.92
CA ILE A 100 0.54 2.83 -8.78
C ILE A 100 0.32 3.33 -7.36
N LEU A 101 -0.23 4.54 -7.22
CA LEU A 101 -0.65 5.08 -5.94
C LEU A 101 -2.18 5.04 -5.88
N LEU A 102 -2.72 4.39 -4.85
CA LEU A 102 -4.16 4.25 -4.63
C LEU A 102 -4.48 4.38 -3.14
N GLY A 103 -5.72 4.73 -2.82
CA GLY A 103 -6.15 4.87 -1.45
C GLY A 103 -7.19 5.96 -1.26
N ASP A 104 -7.54 6.20 -0.01
CA ASP A 104 -8.39 7.32 0.38
C ASP A 104 -7.51 8.50 0.77
N PHE A 105 -7.50 9.52 -0.09
CA PHE A 105 -6.74 10.74 0.14
C PHE A 105 -7.48 11.70 1.07
N ASN A 106 -8.79 11.55 1.30
CA ASN A 106 -9.64 12.49 2.05
C ASN A 106 -9.35 13.97 1.72
N LEU A 107 -9.12 14.28 0.44
CA LEU A 107 -8.73 15.60 -0.03
C LEU A 107 -9.51 15.97 -1.27
N HIS A 108 -9.79 17.26 -1.37
CA HIS A 108 -10.40 17.80 -2.57
C HIS A 108 -9.34 18.09 -3.64
N HIS A 109 -9.52 17.59 -4.87
CA HIS A 109 -8.66 17.97 -6.00
C HIS A 109 -9.43 18.07 -7.32
N PRO A 110 -9.28 19.17 -8.08
CA PRO A 110 -10.02 19.38 -9.33
C PRO A 110 -9.85 18.29 -10.39
N MET A 111 -8.70 17.60 -10.41
CA MET A 111 -8.38 16.61 -11.44
C MET A 111 -9.01 15.23 -11.24
N TRP A 112 -9.45 14.86 -10.03
CA TRP A 112 -9.94 13.51 -9.77
C TRP A 112 -11.33 13.45 -9.12
N GLY A 113 -11.99 14.60 -8.95
CA GLY A 113 -13.39 14.63 -8.52
C GLY A 113 -13.59 14.01 -7.15
N GLY A 114 -13.26 14.78 -6.13
CA GLY A 114 -13.40 14.53 -4.70
C GLY A 114 -13.02 15.83 -4.04
#